data_AF-A0A920URE5-F1
#
_entry.id   AF-A0A920URE5-F1
#
_cell.length_a   1.000
_cell.length_b   1.000
_cell.length_c   1.000
_cell.angle_alpha   90.00
_cell.angle_beta   90.00
_cell.angle_gamma   90.00
#
_symmetry.space_group_name_H-M   'P 1'
#
loop_
_entity.id
_entity.type
_entity.pdbx_description
1 polymer ?
#
loop_
_entity_poly.entity_id
_entity_poly.type
_entity_poly.pdbx_seq_one_letter_code
_entity_poly.pdbx_strand_id
1 'polypeptide(L)'
;MIKEGLYDREYVEKRTEGFKGKLAKHVEFYTPEYASEICGVPANEIIDTAREYAEASGKAAICYTLGITEHSCGSHNVQSIANLGMLGGNFGKLNAGVNPLRGQNNVQGASDSGALPTDLPGYQKIERPGVREKFEAAWGSELPKRRG
;
A
#
# COMPACT_ATOMS: atom_id res chain seq x y z
N MET A 1 -1.86 -18.37 0.45
CA MET A 1 -2.41 -17.92 -0.86
C MET A 1 -1.59 -18.41 -2.07
N ILE A 2 -0.37 -17.91 -2.32
CA ILE A 2 0.38 -18.22 -3.57
C ILE A 2 0.66 -19.72 -3.74
N LYS A 3 1.20 -20.38 -2.70
CA LYS A 3 1.50 -21.82 -2.70
C LYS A 3 0.29 -22.70 -3.04
N GLU A 4 -0.90 -22.29 -2.57
CA GLU A 4 -2.17 -22.99 -2.79
C GLU A 4 -2.91 -22.49 -4.05
N GLY A 5 -2.36 -21.49 -4.77
CA GLY A 5 -2.98 -20.94 -5.96
C GLY A 5 -4.28 -20.16 -5.73
N LEU A 6 -4.51 -19.67 -4.50
CA LEU A 6 -5.76 -19.01 -4.06
C LEU A 6 -5.83 -17.49 -4.34
N TYR A 7 -4.90 -16.94 -5.11
CA TYR A 7 -4.90 -15.52 -5.47
C TYR A 7 -5.67 -15.29 -6.78
N ASP A 8 -6.16 -14.07 -7.01
CA ASP A 8 -6.83 -13.67 -8.24
C ASP A 8 -5.81 -13.57 -9.38
N ARG A 9 -5.64 -14.67 -10.12
CA ARG A 9 -4.63 -14.80 -11.19
C ARG A 9 -4.86 -13.79 -12.30
N GLU A 10 -6.10 -13.62 -12.72
CA GLU A 10 -6.45 -12.70 -13.81
C GLU A 10 -6.13 -11.25 -13.40
N TYR A 11 -6.51 -10.86 -12.18
CA TYR A 11 -6.17 -9.53 -11.67
C TYR A 11 -4.66 -9.33 -11.59
N VAL A 12 -3.93 -10.29 -11.02
CA VAL A 12 -2.46 -10.21 -10.90
C VAL A 12 -1.82 -10.08 -12.28
N GLU A 13 -2.24 -10.86 -13.27
CA GLU A 13 -1.69 -10.79 -14.63
C GLU A 13 -2.02 -9.48 -15.36
N LYS A 14 -3.23 -8.96 -15.20
CA LYS A 14 -3.71 -7.78 -15.97
C LYS A 14 -3.43 -6.44 -15.31
N ARG A 15 -3.30 -6.40 -13.98
CA ARG A 15 -3.32 -5.16 -13.18
C ARG A 15 -2.12 -4.99 -12.26
N THR A 16 -1.17 -5.91 -12.27
CA THR A 16 0.02 -5.84 -11.41
C THR A 16 1.29 -6.12 -12.20
N GLU A 17 2.43 -5.81 -11.62
CA GLU A 17 3.76 -6.13 -12.15
C GLU A 17 4.65 -6.75 -11.08
N GLY A 18 5.72 -7.43 -11.50
CA GLY A 18 6.72 -7.97 -10.57
C GLY A 18 6.29 -9.20 -9.76
N PHE A 19 5.12 -9.78 -10.02
CA PHE A 19 4.62 -10.94 -9.26
C PHE A 19 5.60 -12.13 -9.22
N LYS A 20 5.90 -12.75 -10.38
CA LYS A 20 6.76 -13.96 -10.42
C LYS A 20 8.21 -13.66 -10.01
N GLY A 21 8.80 -12.61 -10.57
CA GLY A 21 10.23 -12.31 -10.42
C GLY A 21 10.62 -11.62 -9.12
N LYS A 22 9.67 -11.04 -8.39
CA LYS A 22 9.92 -10.34 -7.12
C LYS A 22 9.10 -10.94 -5.99
N LEU A 23 7.77 -10.75 -6.00
CA LEU A 23 6.92 -11.08 -4.85
C LEU A 23 6.91 -12.58 -4.54
N ALA A 24 6.57 -13.42 -5.52
CA ALA A 24 6.43 -14.87 -5.33
C ALA A 24 7.75 -15.52 -4.88
N LYS A 25 8.89 -15.08 -5.45
CA LYS A 25 10.22 -15.54 -5.04
C LYS A 25 10.59 -15.05 -3.64
N HIS A 26 10.28 -13.80 -3.31
CA HIS A 26 10.60 -13.22 -2.00
C HIS A 26 9.85 -13.94 -0.87
N VAL A 27 8.56 -14.22 -1.06
CA VAL A 27 7.71 -14.81 -0.01
C VAL A 27 7.87 -16.34 0.13
N GLU A 28 8.59 -17.00 -0.79
CA GLU A 28 8.81 -18.45 -0.76
C GLU A 28 9.54 -18.91 0.52
N PHE A 29 10.45 -18.09 1.02
CA PHE A 29 11.18 -18.35 2.28
C PHE A 29 10.30 -18.20 3.53
N TYR A 30 9.23 -17.41 3.45
CA TYR A 30 8.38 -17.08 4.59
C TYR A 30 7.23 -18.09 4.71
N THR A 31 7.56 -19.32 5.06
CA THR A 31 6.53 -20.33 5.36
C THR A 31 5.74 -19.96 6.62
N PRO A 32 4.51 -20.48 6.79
CA PRO A 32 3.75 -20.27 8.02
C PRO A 32 4.51 -20.70 9.28
N GLU A 33 5.29 -21.77 9.20
CA GLU A 33 6.12 -22.27 10.31
C GLU A 33 7.24 -21.27 10.65
N TYR A 34 7.96 -20.79 9.64
CA TYR A 34 9.00 -19.77 9.84
C TYR A 34 8.43 -18.46 10.41
N ALA A 35 7.28 -18.01 9.87
CA ALA A 35 6.61 -16.82 10.37
C ALA A 35 6.12 -17.01 11.81
N SER A 36 5.61 -18.19 12.16
CA SER A 36 5.14 -18.55 13.50
C SER A 36 6.21 -18.38 14.56
N GLU A 37 7.45 -18.80 14.28
CA GLU A 37 8.60 -18.62 15.18
C GLU A 37 8.90 -17.14 15.45
N ILE A 38 8.70 -16.26 14.46
CA ILE A 38 8.99 -14.83 14.57
C ILE A 38 7.87 -14.07 15.26
N CYS A 39 6.62 -14.31 14.85
CA CYS A 39 5.48 -13.50 15.29
C CYS A 39 4.74 -14.09 16.50
N GLY A 40 5.02 -15.33 16.87
CA GLY A 40 4.34 -16.03 17.96
C GLY A 40 2.89 -16.44 17.66
N VAL A 41 2.45 -16.34 16.40
CA VAL A 41 1.11 -16.80 15.95
C VAL A 41 1.22 -18.25 15.46
N PRO A 42 0.33 -19.17 15.86
CA PRO A 42 0.36 -20.55 15.36
C PRO A 42 0.30 -20.63 13.83
N ALA A 43 1.13 -21.50 13.24
CA ALA A 43 1.22 -21.65 11.78
C ALA A 43 -0.14 -21.98 11.12
N ASN A 44 -1.00 -22.75 11.80
CA ASN A 44 -2.35 -23.06 11.32
C ASN A 44 -3.24 -21.81 11.28
N GLU A 45 -3.17 -20.92 12.26
CA GLU A 45 -3.95 -19.67 12.25
C GLU A 45 -3.54 -18.76 11.09
N ILE A 46 -2.25 -18.71 10.76
CA ILE A 46 -1.75 -17.99 9.59
C ILE A 46 -2.34 -18.57 8.29
N ILE A 47 -2.37 -19.89 8.16
CA ILE A 47 -2.90 -20.59 6.99
C ILE A 47 -4.40 -20.36 6.86
N ASP A 48 -5.15 -20.57 7.95
CA ASP A 48 -6.61 -20.46 7.98
C ASP A 48 -7.05 -19.02 7.69
N THR A 49 -6.41 -18.02 8.30
CA THR A 49 -6.66 -16.60 8.00
C THR A 49 -6.36 -16.27 6.54
N ALA A 50 -5.26 -16.80 5.99
CA ALA A 50 -4.91 -16.57 4.59
C ALA A 50 -5.90 -17.22 3.60
N ARG A 51 -6.53 -18.33 3.98
CA ARG A 51 -7.59 -18.97 3.19
C ARG A 51 -8.90 -18.20 3.29
N GLU A 52 -9.32 -17.82 4.49
CA GLU A 52 -10.52 -17.00 4.70
C GLU A 52 -10.45 -15.67 3.94
N TYR A 53 -9.31 -14.97 4.02
CA TYR A 53 -9.10 -13.75 3.25
C TYR A 53 -9.14 -14.01 1.73
N ALA A 54 -8.61 -15.15 1.27
CA ALA A 54 -8.64 -15.52 -0.15
C ALA A 54 -10.05 -15.86 -0.64
N GLU A 55 -10.88 -16.50 0.17
CA GLU A 55 -12.29 -16.78 -0.14
C GLU A 55 -13.10 -15.49 -0.34
N ALA A 56 -12.74 -14.43 0.40
CA ALA A 56 -13.32 -13.10 0.26
C ALA A 56 -12.72 -12.26 -0.89
N SER A 57 -11.87 -12.83 -1.75
CA SER A 57 -11.22 -12.10 -2.86
C SER A 57 -12.22 -11.36 -3.75
N GLY A 58 -11.86 -10.12 -4.10
CA GLY A 58 -12.70 -9.16 -4.78
C GLY A 58 -13.71 -8.41 -3.91
N LYS A 59 -13.82 -8.75 -2.61
CA LYS A 59 -14.76 -8.13 -1.66
C LYS A 59 -14.15 -7.87 -0.28
N ALA A 60 -12.88 -8.21 -0.07
CA ALA A 60 -12.22 -8.02 1.21
C ALA A 60 -11.63 -6.61 1.33
N ALA A 61 -11.76 -6.03 2.52
CA ALA A 61 -11.17 -4.75 2.88
C ALA A 61 -10.15 -4.94 4.02
N ILE A 62 -8.95 -4.42 3.82
CA ILE A 62 -7.95 -4.29 4.89
C ILE A 62 -8.06 -2.88 5.44
N CYS A 63 -8.32 -2.74 6.74
CA CYS A 63 -8.33 -1.46 7.45
C CYS A 63 -7.15 -1.44 8.42
N TYR A 64 -6.31 -0.41 8.35
CA TYR A 64 -5.11 -0.33 9.19
C TYR A 64 -4.87 1.08 9.75
N THR A 65 -4.11 1.14 10.86
CA THR A 65 -3.79 2.37 11.59
C THR A 65 -2.29 2.40 11.94
N LEU A 66 -1.93 3.05 13.06
CA LEU A 66 -0.57 3.25 13.55
C LEU A 66 0.19 1.95 13.84
N GLY A 67 -0.49 0.86 14.17
CA GLY A 67 0.13 -0.46 14.39
C GLY A 67 0.79 -1.06 13.14
N ILE A 68 0.62 -0.44 11.96
CA ILE A 68 1.36 -0.77 10.75
C ILE A 68 2.41 0.30 10.44
N THR A 69 2.08 1.58 10.62
CA THR A 69 2.90 2.71 10.13
C THR A 69 3.97 3.18 11.11
N GLU A 70 3.74 3.11 12.42
CA GLU A 70 4.66 3.62 13.46
C GLU A 70 5.70 2.57 13.90
N HIS A 71 6.31 1.94 12.90
CA HIS A 71 7.42 0.99 13.07
C HIS A 71 8.59 1.43 12.18
N SER A 72 9.81 0.99 12.51
CA SER A 72 11.01 1.28 11.70
C SER A 72 10.88 0.81 10.24
N CYS A 73 10.03 -0.18 10.00
CA CYS A 73 9.69 -0.73 8.68
C CYS A 73 8.29 -0.33 8.18
N GLY A 74 7.68 0.75 8.70
CA GLY A 74 6.28 1.08 8.43
C GLY A 74 5.91 1.16 6.95
N SER A 75 6.76 1.78 6.11
CA SER A 75 6.56 1.82 4.65
C SER A 75 6.53 0.43 4.01
N HIS A 76 7.39 -0.49 4.48
CA HIS A 76 7.41 -1.87 4.00
C HIS A 76 6.18 -2.66 4.47
N ASN A 77 5.71 -2.42 5.70
CA ASN A 77 4.48 -3.04 6.19
C ASN A 77 3.27 -2.62 5.34
N VAL A 78 3.16 -1.33 5.02
CA VAL A 78 2.12 -0.80 4.10
C VAL A 78 2.24 -1.43 2.72
N GLN A 79 3.46 -1.60 2.20
CA GLN A 79 3.66 -2.27 0.91
C GLN A 79 3.22 -3.74 0.95
N SER A 80 3.51 -4.46 2.04
CA SER A 80 3.11 -5.87 2.22
C SER A 80 1.59 -6.05 2.25
N ILE A 81 0.85 -5.19 2.96
CA ILE A 81 -0.62 -5.24 2.95
C ILE A 81 -1.21 -4.81 1.60
N ALA A 82 -0.58 -3.87 0.90
CA ALA A 82 -0.97 -3.51 -0.46
C ALA A 82 -0.77 -4.68 -1.45
N ASN A 83 0.35 -5.41 -1.33
CA ASN A 83 0.61 -6.63 -2.09
C ASN A 83 -0.46 -7.69 -1.81
N LEU A 84 -0.86 -7.87 -0.56
CA LEU A 84 -1.94 -8.79 -0.19
C LEU A 84 -3.30 -8.36 -0.79
N GLY A 85 -3.61 -7.07 -0.79
CA GLY A 85 -4.78 -6.50 -1.48
C GLY A 85 -4.77 -6.75 -2.99
N MET A 86 -3.59 -6.64 -3.63
CA MET A 86 -3.42 -6.91 -5.05
C MET A 86 -3.54 -8.41 -5.37
N LEU A 87 -3.00 -9.30 -4.52
CA LEU A 87 -3.16 -10.74 -4.67
C LEU A 87 -4.62 -11.17 -4.59
N GLY A 88 -5.42 -10.56 -3.72
CA GLY A 88 -6.86 -10.81 -3.63
C GLY A 88 -7.71 -10.10 -4.69
N GLY A 89 -7.10 -9.33 -5.60
CA GLY A 89 -7.83 -8.54 -6.60
C GLY A 89 -8.83 -7.57 -5.98
N ASN A 90 -8.49 -6.99 -4.82
CA ASN A 90 -9.42 -6.21 -3.99
C ASN A 90 -9.45 -4.71 -4.33
N PHE A 91 -8.64 -4.23 -5.28
CA PHE A 91 -8.64 -2.82 -5.68
C PHE A 91 -9.62 -2.56 -6.82
N GLY A 92 -10.20 -1.34 -6.82
CA GLY A 92 -11.14 -0.91 -7.85
C GLY A 92 -12.52 -1.56 -7.76
N LYS A 93 -12.85 -2.18 -6.61
CA LYS A 93 -14.14 -2.84 -6.35
C LYS A 93 -14.82 -2.19 -5.15
N LEU A 94 -16.15 -2.16 -5.16
CA LEU A 94 -16.95 -1.64 -4.07
C LEU A 94 -16.78 -2.52 -2.81
N ASN A 95 -16.72 -1.90 -1.63
CA ASN A 95 -16.56 -2.57 -0.33
C ASN A 95 -15.27 -3.39 -0.17
N ALA A 96 -14.24 -3.10 -0.98
CA ALA A 96 -12.95 -3.77 -0.93
C ALA A 96 -11.80 -2.76 -0.85
N GLY A 97 -10.57 -3.26 -0.74
CA GLY A 97 -9.35 -2.45 -0.89
C GLY A 97 -8.51 -2.36 0.38
N VAL A 98 -7.54 -1.44 0.38
CA VAL A 98 -6.60 -1.23 1.48
C VAL A 98 -6.76 0.20 1.98
N ASN A 99 -7.24 0.33 3.22
CA ASN A 99 -7.82 1.54 3.76
C ASN A 99 -7.02 2.01 4.99
N PRO A 100 -6.11 2.99 4.84
CA PRO A 100 -5.51 3.65 5.99
C PRO A 100 -6.56 4.48 6.72
N LEU A 101 -6.84 4.11 7.97
CA LEU A 101 -7.71 4.88 8.84
C LEU A 101 -6.92 6.04 9.44
N ARG A 102 -7.17 7.24 8.92
CA ARG A 102 -6.49 8.46 9.34
C ARG A 102 -7.09 9.01 10.64
N GLY A 103 -6.24 9.51 11.52
CA GLY A 103 -6.65 9.95 12.86
C GLY A 103 -7.25 11.37 12.91
N GLN A 104 -6.51 12.37 12.46
CA GLN A 104 -6.93 13.78 12.57
C GLN A 104 -7.96 14.16 11.50
N ASN A 105 -8.91 15.02 11.88
CA ASN A 105 -10.09 15.38 11.06
C ASN A 105 -9.78 15.83 9.63
N ASN A 106 -8.61 16.45 9.38
CA ASN A 106 -8.24 16.99 8.09
C ASN A 106 -6.78 16.69 7.70
N VAL A 107 -6.18 15.62 8.22
CA VAL A 107 -4.82 15.23 7.77
C VAL A 107 -4.81 14.85 6.27
N GLN A 108 -5.94 14.37 5.75
CA GLN A 108 -6.15 14.18 4.31
C GLN A 108 -6.11 15.52 3.56
N GLY A 109 -6.98 16.47 3.92
CA GLY A 109 -7.02 17.76 3.23
C GLY A 109 -5.75 18.59 3.39
N ALA A 110 -5.05 18.48 4.52
CA ALA A 110 -3.74 19.11 4.71
C ALA A 110 -2.70 18.56 3.71
N SER A 111 -2.65 17.23 3.54
CA SER A 111 -1.79 16.60 2.53
C SER A 111 -2.20 17.02 1.11
N ASP A 112 -3.50 17.02 0.82
CA ASP A 112 -4.05 17.42 -0.49
C ASP A 112 -3.72 18.88 -0.80
N SER A 113 -3.66 19.74 0.21
CA SER A 113 -3.33 21.16 0.09
C SER A 113 -1.82 21.44 0.02
N GLY A 114 -0.98 20.41 -0.06
CA GLY A 114 0.47 20.59 -0.17
C GLY A 114 1.16 20.97 1.14
N ALA A 115 0.58 20.65 2.30
CA ALA A 115 1.27 20.74 3.59
C ALA A 115 2.32 19.61 3.76
N LEU A 116 3.12 19.39 2.71
CA LEU A 116 4.16 18.38 2.59
C LEU A 116 5.40 19.07 2.01
N PRO A 117 6.61 18.82 2.53
CA PRO A 117 7.82 19.50 2.08
C PRO A 117 8.21 19.18 0.62
N THR A 118 7.59 18.16 0.02
CA THR A 118 7.92 17.69 -1.33
C THR A 118 6.82 17.93 -2.37
N ASP A 119 5.64 18.40 -1.96
CA ASP A 119 4.44 18.43 -2.81
C ASP A 119 3.76 19.78 -2.74
N LEU A 120 3.38 20.30 -3.90
CA LEU A 120 2.41 21.36 -4.06
C LEU A 120 0.99 20.77 -4.07
N PRO A 121 -0.06 21.60 -3.91
CA PRO A 121 -1.44 21.12 -3.84
C PRO A 121 -1.79 20.11 -4.94
N GLY A 122 -2.50 19.04 -4.56
CA GLY A 122 -2.87 17.92 -5.44
C GLY A 122 -1.76 16.89 -5.65
N TYR A 123 -0.88 16.68 -4.65
CA TYR A 123 0.24 15.74 -4.69
C TYR A 123 1.21 15.98 -5.86
N GLN A 124 1.42 17.25 -6.21
CA GLN A 124 2.27 17.62 -7.34
C GLN A 124 3.70 17.84 -6.84
N LYS A 125 4.56 16.85 -7.08
CA LYS A 125 5.97 16.92 -6.67
C LYS A 125 6.63 18.20 -7.19
N ILE A 126 7.26 18.96 -6.29
CA ILE A 126 7.91 20.24 -6.63
C ILE A 126 9.05 20.06 -7.65
N GLU A 127 9.69 18.90 -7.66
CA GLU A 127 10.76 18.56 -8.61
C GLU A 127 10.25 18.11 -9.98
N ARG A 128 8.94 17.86 -10.13
CA ARG A 128 8.38 17.42 -11.41
C ARG A 128 8.47 18.58 -12.42
N PRO A 129 9.02 18.34 -13.63
CA PRO A 129 9.10 19.37 -14.66
C PRO A 129 7.73 20.01 -14.95
N GLY A 130 7.70 21.35 -15.06
CA GLY A 130 6.48 22.11 -15.37
C GLY A 130 5.58 22.41 -14.17
N VAL A 131 5.76 21.73 -13.03
CA VAL A 131 4.91 21.96 -11.86
C VAL A 131 5.21 23.31 -11.22
N ARG A 132 6.49 23.63 -10.96
CA ARG A 132 6.87 24.90 -10.35
C ARG A 132 6.46 26.06 -11.24
N GLU A 133 6.79 26.00 -12.52
CA GLU A 133 6.51 27.05 -13.49
C GLU A 133 5.02 27.40 -13.53
N LYS A 134 4.15 26.39 -13.44
CA LYS A 134 2.70 26.57 -13.35
C LYS A 134 2.27 27.34 -12.10
N PHE A 135 2.83 27.00 -10.94
CA PHE A 135 2.48 27.67 -9.67
C PHE A 135 3.14 29.04 -9.52
N GLU A 136 4.39 29.20 -9.99
CA GLU A 136 5.09 30.49 -10.04
C GLU A 136 4.34 31.48 -10.94
N ALA A 137 3.84 31.03 -12.10
CA ALA A 137 2.99 31.85 -12.97
C ALA A 137 1.66 32.23 -12.31
N ALA A 138 1.06 31.33 -11.53
CA ALA A 138 -0.19 31.59 -10.83
C ALA A 138 -0.03 32.52 -9.61
N TRP A 139 1.12 32.45 -8.92
CA TRP A 139 1.37 33.16 -7.66
C TRP A 139 2.25 34.40 -7.82
N GLY A 140 2.88 34.58 -8.98
CA GLY A 140 3.75 35.74 -9.25
C GLY A 140 5.03 35.76 -8.41
N SER A 141 5.50 34.62 -7.92
CA SER A 141 6.70 34.48 -7.10
C SER A 141 7.48 33.24 -7.49
N GLU A 142 8.80 33.28 -7.36
CA GLU A 142 9.66 32.09 -7.49
C GLU A 142 9.43 31.13 -6.32
N LEU A 143 9.54 29.83 -6.60
CA LEU A 143 9.42 28.75 -5.62
C LEU A 143 10.78 28.09 -5.33
N PRO A 144 10.96 27.49 -4.14
CA PRO A 144 12.17 26.74 -3.81
C PRO A 144 12.48 25.67 -4.86
N LYS A 145 13.75 25.61 -5.29
CA LYS A 145 14.19 24.66 -6.32
C LYS A 145 14.54 23.27 -5.76
N ARG A 146 14.55 23.14 -4.44
CA ARG A 146 14.91 21.91 -3.70
C ARG A 146 13.88 21.69 -2.60
N ARG A 147 13.73 20.43 -2.19
CA ARG A 147 12.95 20.03 -1.02
C ARG A 147 13.50 20.72 0.23
N GLY A 148 12.60 21.14 1.11
CA GLY A 148 12.93 21.60 2.47
C GLY A 148 13.20 20.44 3.41
#